data_AF-A0A2N0P8Y4-F1
#
_entry.id   AF-A0A2N0P8Y4-F1
#
_cell.length_a   1.000
_cell.length_b   1.000
_cell.length_c   1.000
_cell.angle_alpha   90.00
_cell.angle_beta   90.00
_cell.angle_gamma   90.00
#
_symmetry.space_group_name_H-M   'P 1'
#
loop_
_entity.id
_entity.type
_entity.pdbx_description
1 polymer ?
#
loop_
_entity_poly.entity_id
_entity_poly.type
_entity_poly.pdbx_seq_one_letter_code
_entity_poly.pdbx_strand_id
1 'polypeptide(L)'
;MTLNRVLHRPPMGIVTDAEKWYFMECRLDSSDRRPSIKLSEPVIVVYKDENLQLKVEKVLGYIVWLLEEAQKPVDDSQSGEESRRVKSLSKIAGKSDTVDSS
;
A
#
# COMPACT_ATOMS: atom_id res chain seq x y z
N MET A 1 -15.64 -17.50 15.89
CA MET A 1 -14.46 -16.95 16.60
C MET A 1 -13.61 -16.27 15.55
N THR A 2 -13.65 -14.95 15.48
CA THR A 2 -12.92 -14.18 14.47
C THR A 2 -11.44 -14.27 14.83
N LEU A 3 -10.68 -14.99 14.01
CA LEU A 3 -9.23 -15.10 14.14
C LEU A 3 -8.67 -13.68 14.09
N ASN A 4 -8.15 -13.19 15.23
CA ASN A 4 -7.37 -11.97 15.26
C ASN A 4 -6.13 -12.24 14.42
N ARG A 5 -6.20 -11.90 13.13
CA ARG A 5 -5.00 -11.67 12.33
C ARG A 5 -4.26 -10.55 13.03
N VAL A 6 -3.26 -10.92 13.82
CA VAL A 6 -2.20 -9.99 14.16
C VAL A 6 -1.60 -9.62 12.82
N LEU A 7 -1.98 -8.45 12.31
CA LEU A 7 -1.28 -7.85 11.18
C LEU A 7 0.14 -7.66 11.71
N HIS A 8 1.05 -8.53 11.31
CA HIS A 8 2.47 -8.43 11.69
C HIS A 8 3.11 -7.13 11.17
N ARG A 9 2.37 -6.35 10.36
CA ARG A 9 2.78 -5.03 9.91
C ARG A 9 2.06 -3.91 10.66
N PRO A 10 2.80 -2.90 11.13
CA PRO A 10 2.22 -1.69 11.69
C PRO A 10 1.26 -1.05 10.68
N PRO A 11 0.02 -0.69 11.05
CA PRO A 11 -0.83 0.08 10.15
C PRO A 11 -0.18 1.43 9.83
N MET A 12 -0.11 1.76 8.54
CA MET A 12 0.45 3.00 8.01
C MET A 12 -0.63 3.74 7.21
N GLY A 13 -0.61 5.06 7.23
CA GLY A 13 -1.65 5.85 6.58
C GLY A 13 -1.33 7.32 6.43
N ILE A 14 -2.33 8.05 5.93
CA ILE A 14 -2.29 9.51 5.75
C ILE A 14 -3.43 10.11 6.57
N VAL A 15 -3.12 11.17 7.30
CA VAL A 15 -4.11 12.07 7.90
C VAL A 15 -3.97 13.40 7.18
N THR A 16 -5.04 13.90 6.58
CA THR A 16 -5.00 15.18 5.87
C THR A 16 -6.21 16.03 6.23
N ASP A 17 -5.98 17.34 6.32
CA ASP A 17 -7.04 18.34 6.20
C ASP A 17 -7.02 18.93 4.78
N ALA A 18 -7.65 20.09 4.57
CA ALA A 18 -7.69 20.75 3.27
C ALA A 18 -6.30 21.26 2.79
N GLU A 19 -5.34 21.45 3.69
CA GLU A 19 -4.06 22.12 3.41
C GLU A 19 -2.82 21.28 3.79
N LYS A 20 -2.92 20.44 4.82
CA LYS A 20 -1.81 19.75 5.47
C LYS A 20 -1.96 18.24 5.38
N TRP A 21 -0.87 17.59 4.99
CA TRP A 21 -0.76 16.14 4.86
C TRP A 21 0.22 15.59 5.90
N TYR A 22 -0.26 14.73 6.78
CA TYR A 22 0.53 14.02 7.78
C TYR A 22 0.66 12.56 7.41
N PHE A 23 1.85 12.00 7.55
CA PHE A 23 2.11 10.57 7.38
C PHE A 23 2.07 9.90 8.75
N MET A 24 1.22 8.89 8.87
CA MET A 24 0.93 8.21 10.13
C MET A 24 1.56 6.83 10.15
N GLU A 25 2.30 6.54 11.21
CA GLU A 25 2.80 5.21 11.55
C GLU A 25 2.19 4.79 12.89
N CYS A 26 1.50 3.66 12.92
CA CYS A 26 0.91 3.11 14.12
C CYS A 26 1.63 1.81 14.51
N ARG A 27 2.32 1.82 15.65
CA ARG A 27 2.97 0.61 16.18
C ARG A 27 2.13 0.03 17.31
N LEU A 28 1.82 -1.25 17.18
CA LEU A 28 1.25 -2.03 18.27
C LEU A 28 2.40 -2.68 19.01
N ASP A 29 2.69 -2.21 20.22
CA ASP A 29 3.61 -2.94 21.08
C ASP A 29 2.92 -4.19 21.62
N SER A 30 3.67 -5.28 21.72
CA SER A 30 3.18 -6.56 22.24
C SER A 30 2.92 -6.51 23.75
N SER A 31 3.54 -5.57 24.47
CA SER A 31 3.40 -5.41 25.92
C SER A 31 2.29 -4.43 26.32
N ASP A 32 2.13 -3.33 25.56
CA ASP A 32 1.09 -2.33 25.77
C ASP A 32 -0.12 -2.57 24.85
N ARG A 33 -1.30 -2.77 25.44
CA ARG A 33 -2.57 -2.89 24.68
C ARG A 33 -2.96 -1.63 23.90
N ARG A 34 -2.17 -0.55 23.98
CA ARG A 34 -2.47 0.74 23.37
C ARG A 34 -1.57 0.97 22.15
N PRO A 35 -2.15 1.26 20.97
CA PRO A 35 -1.35 1.60 19.81
C PRO A 35 -0.61 2.92 20.04
N SER A 36 0.68 2.94 19.73
CA SER A 36 1.47 4.17 19.65
C SER A 36 1.36 4.75 18.24
N ILE A 37 0.93 6.01 18.15
CA ILE A 37 0.71 6.69 16.88
C ILE A 37 1.77 7.78 16.76
N LYS A 38 2.51 7.75 15.65
CA LYS A 38 3.46 8.79 15.27
C LYS A 38 2.99 9.47 13.99
N LEU A 39 2.99 10.79 13.99
CA LEU A 39 2.76 11.61 12.80
C LEU A 39 4.10 12.19 12.35
N SER A 40 4.27 12.32 11.03
CA SER A 40 5.36 13.11 10.45
C SER A 40 5.13 14.61 10.65
N GLU A 41 6.15 15.41 10.35
CA GLU A 41 5.93 16.82 10.02
C GLU A 41 4.97 16.93 8.82
N PRO A 42 4.08 17.95 8.80
CA PRO A 42 3.11 18.10 7.72
C PRO A 42 3.78 18.53 6.42
N VAL A 43 3.28 17.99 5.31
CA VAL A 43 3.52 18.55 3.98
C VAL A 43 2.35 19.47 3.65
N ILE A 44 2.65 20.75 3.40
CA ILE A 44 1.65 21.76 3.04
C ILE A 44 1.75 22.02 1.55
N VAL A 45 0.67 21.75 0.82
CA VAL A 45 0.61 21.90 -0.63
C VAL A 45 -0.18 23.16 -0.96
N VAL A 46 0.51 24.22 -1.39
CA VAL A 46 -0.09 25.51 -1.73
C VAL A 46 0.04 25.76 -3.23
N TYR A 47 -1.05 26.14 -3.88
CA TYR A 47 -1.04 26.45 -5.30
C TYR A 47 -0.16 27.67 -5.62
N LYS A 48 0.59 27.62 -6.74
CA LYS A 48 1.61 28.63 -7.14
C LYS A 48 2.81 28.77 -6.20
N ASP A 49 3.03 27.82 -5.30
CA ASP A 49 4.28 27.74 -4.52
C ASP A 49 5.45 27.32 -5.43
N GLU A 50 6.61 27.94 -5.26
CA GLU A 50 7.82 27.63 -6.06
C GLU A 50 8.27 26.16 -5.88
N ASN A 51 7.96 25.56 -4.73
CA ASN A 51 8.25 24.16 -4.42
C ASN A 51 7.03 23.25 -4.57
N LEU A 52 5.97 23.70 -5.25
CA LEU A 52 4.73 22.94 -5.42
C LEU A 52 5.00 21.54 -6.00
N GLN A 53 5.81 21.45 -7.05
CA GLN A 53 6.15 20.18 -7.68
C GLN A 53 6.78 19.20 -6.68
N LEU A 54 7.81 19.64 -5.94
CA LEU A 54 8.50 18.82 -4.95
C LEU A 54 7.54 18.34 -3.83
N LYS A 55 6.66 19.23 -3.36
CA LYS A 55 5.67 18.93 -2.32
C LYS A 55 4.65 17.91 -2.81
N VAL A 56 4.14 18.06 -4.03
CA VAL A 56 3.19 17.13 -4.66
C VAL A 56 3.84 15.77 -4.91
N GLU A 57 5.06 15.74 -5.45
CA GLU A 57 5.82 14.51 -5.66
C GLU A 57 6.02 13.75 -4.36
N LYS A 58 6.31 14.45 -3.26
CA LYS A 58 6.44 13.83 -1.92
C LYS A 58 5.14 13.18 -1.45
N VAL A 59 3.99 13.86 -1.61
CA VAL A 59 2.68 13.31 -1.23
C VAL A 59 2.31 12.12 -2.10
N LEU A 60 2.43 12.24 -3.42
CA LEU A 60 2.12 11.16 -4.35
C LEU A 60 3.04 9.95 -4.15
N GLY A 61 4.34 10.17 -3.92
CA GLY A 61 5.28 9.11 -3.62
C GLY A 61 4.89 8.31 -2.38
N TYR A 62 4.40 8.98 -1.34
CA TYR A 62 3.91 8.28 -0.14
C TYR A 62 2.61 7.51 -0.39
N ILE A 63 1.68 8.06 -1.18
CA ILE A 63 0.46 7.35 -1.58
C ILE A 63 0.80 6.09 -2.36
N VAL A 64 1.69 6.17 -3.36
CA VAL A 64 2.16 5.01 -4.13
C VAL A 64 2.77 3.97 -3.19
N TRP A 65 3.67 4.38 -2.31
CA TRP A 65 4.29 3.49 -1.35
C TRP A 65 3.27 2.80 -0.43
N LEU A 66 2.26 3.51 0.08
CA LEU A 66 1.19 2.91 0.88
C LEU A 66 0.39 1.85 0.10
N LEU A 67 0.08 2.14 -1.17
CA LEU A 67 -0.65 1.21 -2.04
C LEU A 67 0.16 -0.05 -2.32
N GLU A 68 1.47 0.07 -2.54
CA GLU A 68 2.37 -1.07 -2.69
C GLU A 68 2.44 -1.89 -1.41
N GLU A 69 2.58 -1.22 -0.27
CA GLU A 69 2.70 -1.85 1.04
C GLU A 69 1.43 -2.64 1.42
N ALA A 70 0.25 -2.09 1.12
CA ALA A 70 -1.05 -2.73 1.33
C ALA A 70 -1.24 -4.00 0.48
N GLN A 71 -0.52 -4.14 -0.63
CA GLN A 71 -0.61 -5.29 -1.54
C GLN A 71 0.37 -6.42 -1.20
N LYS A 72 1.40 -6.17 -0.38
CA LYS A 72 2.37 -7.20 -0.01
C LYS A 72 1.68 -8.28 0.86
N PRO A 73 1.96 -9.57 0.64
CA PRO A 73 1.39 -10.65 1.44
C PRO A 73 1.80 -10.53 2.91
N VAL A 74 0.88 -10.85 3.82
CA VAL A 74 1.20 -10.98 5.24
C VAL A 74 1.94 -12.32 5.38
N ASP A 75 3.19 -12.28 5.82
CA ASP A 75 3.93 -13.52 6.10
C ASP A 75 3.25 -14.22 7.27
N ASP A 76 2.48 -15.26 6.96
CA ASP A 76 1.95 -16.20 7.94
C ASP A 76 3.14 -17.04 8.44
N SER A 77 3.95 -16.47 9.33
CA SER A 77 5.01 -17.20 10.03
C SER A 77 4.39 -18.10 11.10
N GLN A 78 3.61 -19.10 10.67
CA GLN A 78 3.55 -20.39 11.33
C GLN A 78 4.36 -21.37 10.47
N SER A 79 5.54 -21.76 10.95
CA SER A 79 6.30 -22.83 10.32
C SER A 79 5.46 -24.11 10.26
N GLY A 80 5.30 -24.66 9.06
CA GLY A 80 4.78 -25.99 8.80
C GLY A 80 4.61 -26.20 7.29
N GLU A 81 5.39 -27.13 6.74
CA GLU A 81 5.48 -27.55 5.34
C GLU A 81 4.26 -27.30 4.43
N GLU A 82 4.46 -26.57 3.32
CA GLU A 82 4.40 -27.10 1.94
C GLU A 82 4.24 -25.95 0.94
N SER A 83 5.38 -25.47 0.42
CA SER A 83 5.41 -24.61 -0.75
C SER A 83 5.12 -25.45 -2.01
N ARG A 84 3.88 -25.42 -2.50
CA ARG A 84 3.55 -25.80 -3.89
C ARG A 84 3.12 -24.59 -4.70
N ARG A 85 4.14 -23.91 -5.23
CA ARG A 85 4.34 -23.52 -6.64
C ARG A 85 3.09 -23.23 -7.51
N VAL A 86 2.91 -21.93 -7.80
CA VAL A 86 2.65 -21.25 -9.10
C VAL A 86 1.76 -21.93 -10.16
N LYS A 87 0.77 -21.19 -10.69
CA LYS A 87 0.37 -21.19 -12.13
C LYS A 87 -0.44 -19.91 -12.43
N SER A 88 0.20 -18.86 -12.97
CA SER A 88 0.34 -18.53 -14.40
C SER A 88 -0.87 -17.79 -14.99
N LEU A 89 -0.67 -16.52 -15.34
CA LEU A 89 -1.57 -15.72 -16.18
C LEU A 89 -1.75 -16.42 -17.54
N SER A 90 -2.98 -16.85 -17.84
CA SER A 90 -3.35 -17.34 -19.17
C SER A 90 -3.49 -16.17 -20.13
N LYS A 91 -2.67 -16.23 -21.19
CA LYS A 91 -2.59 -15.35 -22.36
C LYS A 91 -3.96 -15.01 -22.95
N ILE A 92 -4.15 -13.73 -23.26
CA ILE A 92 -5.21 -13.24 -24.16
C ILE A 92 -4.82 -13.67 -25.58
N ALA A 93 -5.55 -14.65 -26.13
CA ALA A 93 -5.45 -15.00 -27.55
C ALA A 93 -6.32 -14.02 -28.35
N GLY A 94 -5.67 -13.05 -29.02
CA GLY A 94 -6.28 -12.25 -30.06
C GLY A 94 -6.73 -13.16 -31.20
N LYS A 95 -8.01 -13.06 -31.56
CA LYS A 95 -8.63 -13.79 -32.66
C LYS A 95 -8.51 -12.91 -33.90
N SER A 96 -7.70 -13.32 -34.86
CA SER A 96 -7.62 -12.67 -36.18
C SER A 96 -8.43 -13.53 -37.14
N ASP A 97 -9.57 -13.02 -37.59
CA ASP A 97 -10.39 -13.66 -38.62
C ASP A 97 -9.70 -13.49 -39.98
N THR A 98 -9.32 -14.60 -40.60
CA THR A 98 -8.84 -14.65 -41.99
C THR A 98 -10.02 -14.75 -42.95
N VAL A 99 -9.97 -13.86 -43.94
CA VAL A 99 -10.87 -13.66 -45.07
C VAL A 99 -10.92 -14.88 -45.98
N ASP A 100 -12.13 -15.32 -46.35
CA ASP A 100 -12.36 -16.26 -47.44
C ASP A 100 -12.63 -15.46 -48.73
N SER A 101 -11.93 -15.78 -49.82
CA SER A 101 -12.18 -15.21 -51.13
C SER A 101 -11.86 -16.21 -52.23
N SER A 102 -12.94 -16.59 -52.92
CA SER A 102 -13.11 -17.34 -54.19
C SER A 102 -12.93 -18.85 -54.16
#